data_AF-A0A128FH26-F1
#
_entry.id   AF-A0A128FH26-F1
#
_cell.length_a   1.000
_cell.length_b   1.000
_cell.length_c   1.000
_cell.angle_alpha   90.00
_cell.angle_beta   90.00
_cell.angle_gamma   90.00
#
_symmetry.space_group_name_H-M   'P 1'
#
loop_
_entity.id
_entity.type
_entity.pdbx_description
1 polymer ?
#
loop_
_entity_poly.entity_id
_entity_poly.type
_entity_poly.pdbx_seq_one_letter_code
_entity_poly.pdbx_strand_id
1 'polypeptide(L)'
;MGLFHPVIRLSFAIMHGDKGLIADALAYWAIRFEDMYKRMLPPRIDMSAQSITAEAQWLKVHAAKPEITRFGGSLQICEMLCSDTALHDISVADEFFITEENIELKMREIGDRAIGLYLYEPALTTLHAVTSFQALADITKRVLAEGNGYRPLLAELWQRYWIWLTGLYIEKGYPKALPTLDKDTLAYVNAIDWADIASGIRKVPEVHAIKMVFSCKWLFEELDANPLFKASAINVLADHTHVKPVKLS
;
A
#
# COMPACT_ATOMS: atom_id res chain seq x y z
N MET A 1 3.83 10.82 13.01
CA MET A 1 3.40 9.41 13.24
C MET A 1 2.56 8.98 12.05
N GLY A 2 3.12 8.12 11.19
CA GLY A 2 2.43 7.27 10.20
C GLY A 2 1.22 7.89 9.54
N LEU A 3 1.42 8.61 8.43
CA LEU A 3 0.40 9.35 7.68
C LEU A 3 -0.91 8.57 7.45
N PHE A 4 -0.83 7.24 7.39
CA PHE A 4 -1.96 6.35 7.14
C PHE A 4 -2.46 5.57 8.36
N HIS A 5 -1.84 5.68 9.54
CA HIS A 5 -2.33 5.03 10.74
C HIS A 5 -3.77 5.45 11.08
N PRO A 6 -4.16 6.74 10.99
CA PRO A 6 -5.56 7.13 11.12
C PRO A 6 -6.48 6.46 10.09
N VAL A 7 -6.04 6.34 8.83
CA VAL A 7 -6.77 5.70 7.73
C VAL A 7 -7.00 4.21 8.02
N ILE A 8 -5.96 3.49 8.44
CA ILE A 8 -6.04 2.07 8.79
C ILE A 8 -7.06 1.85 9.92
N ARG A 9 -7.01 2.67 10.98
CA ARG A 9 -7.95 2.58 12.11
C ARG A 9 -9.38 2.86 11.66
N LEU A 10 -9.58 3.87 10.83
CA LEU A 10 -10.90 4.25 10.34
C LEU A 10 -11.52 3.16 9.46
N SER A 11 -10.78 2.65 8.46
CA SER A 11 -11.27 1.56 7.61
C SER A 11 -11.62 0.33 8.45
N PHE A 12 -10.74 -0.08 9.37
CA PHE A 12 -11.03 -1.20 10.29
C PHE A 12 -12.32 -0.99 11.08
N ALA A 13 -12.52 0.20 11.67
CA ALA A 13 -13.71 0.51 12.46
C ALA A 13 -14.99 0.48 11.61
N ILE A 14 -14.93 1.03 10.39
CA ILE A 14 -16.05 1.03 9.43
C ILE A 14 -16.40 -0.41 9.01
N MET A 15 -15.39 -1.23 8.69
CA MET A 15 -15.60 -2.63 8.29
C MET A 15 -16.32 -3.45 9.37
N HIS A 16 -16.13 -3.12 10.65
CA HIS A 16 -16.77 -3.81 11.77
C HIS A 16 -18.07 -3.15 12.23
N GLY A 17 -18.47 -2.01 11.65
CA GLY A 17 -19.69 -1.29 12.00
C GLY A 17 -19.71 -0.74 13.43
N ASP A 18 -18.55 -0.63 14.10
CA ASP A 18 -18.46 -0.20 15.49
C ASP A 18 -18.39 1.33 15.57
N LYS A 19 -19.51 1.95 15.94
CA LYS A 19 -19.63 3.42 16.06
C LYS A 19 -18.66 4.01 17.08
N GLY A 20 -18.32 3.28 18.14
CA GLY A 20 -17.36 3.73 19.15
C GLY A 20 -15.95 3.77 18.57
N LEU A 21 -15.55 2.71 17.85
CA LEU A 21 -14.26 2.66 17.16
C LEU A 21 -14.17 3.69 16.02
N ILE A 22 -15.27 3.97 15.33
CA ILE A 22 -15.30 5.02 14.30
C ILE A 22 -15.06 6.38 14.95
N ALA A 23 -15.77 6.70 16.04
CA ALA A 23 -15.60 7.95 16.76
C ALA A 23 -14.16 8.11 17.30
N ASP A 24 -13.59 7.03 17.86
CA ASP A 24 -12.19 7.03 18.33
C ASP A 24 -11.18 7.20 17.19
N ALA A 25 -11.39 6.54 16.04
CA ALA A 25 -10.54 6.68 14.87
C ALA A 25 -10.57 8.12 14.31
N LEU A 26 -11.76 8.73 14.24
CA LEU A 26 -11.93 10.12 13.81
C LEU A 26 -11.33 11.11 14.81
N ALA A 27 -11.49 10.90 16.11
CA ALA A 27 -10.87 11.72 17.14
C ALA A 27 -9.33 11.62 17.09
N TYR A 28 -8.82 10.40 16.92
CA TYR A 28 -7.39 10.16 16.72
C TYR A 28 -6.88 10.89 15.47
N TRP A 29 -7.62 10.82 14.36
CA TRP A 29 -7.31 11.57 13.14
C TRP A 29 -7.26 13.08 13.43
N ALA A 30 -8.30 13.66 14.05
CA ALA A 30 -8.37 15.08 14.33
C ALA A 30 -7.21 15.60 15.21
N ILE A 31 -6.72 14.76 16.13
CA ILE A 31 -5.61 15.12 17.05
C ILE A 31 -4.23 14.91 16.40
N ARG A 32 -4.09 13.93 15.50
CA ARG A 32 -2.78 13.47 15.00
C ARG A 32 -2.52 13.82 13.55
N PHE A 33 -3.52 14.28 12.81
CA PHE A 33 -3.36 14.61 11.41
C PHE A 33 -2.54 15.87 11.24
N GLU A 34 -1.49 15.74 10.44
CA GLU A 34 -0.67 16.82 9.94
C GLU A 34 -0.54 16.62 8.43
N ASP A 35 -0.94 17.62 7.64
CA ASP A 35 -0.72 17.56 6.20
C ASP A 35 0.76 17.81 5.91
N MET A 36 1.50 16.71 5.73
CA MET A 36 2.92 16.76 5.41
C MET A 36 3.19 17.14 3.95
N TYR A 37 2.17 17.11 3.08
CA TYR A 37 2.33 17.42 1.66
C TYR A 37 2.19 18.92 1.46
N LYS A 38 3.30 19.64 1.58
CA LYS A 38 3.38 21.11 1.41
C LYS A 38 2.92 21.60 0.03
N ARG A 39 2.92 20.70 -0.97
CA ARG A 39 2.47 20.94 -2.35
C ARG A 39 1.64 19.73 -2.77
N MET A 40 0.54 19.96 -3.48
CA MET A 40 -0.14 18.92 -4.23
C MET A 40 -0.21 19.38 -5.68
N LEU A 41 0.31 18.54 -6.59
CA LEU A 41 0.04 18.72 -8.01
C LEU A 41 -1.43 18.38 -8.25
N PRO A 42 -2.20 19.22 -8.95
CA PRO A 42 -3.57 18.90 -9.28
C PRO A 42 -3.61 17.61 -10.13
N PRO A 43 -4.61 16.73 -9.93
CA PRO A 43 -4.80 15.59 -10.81
C PRO A 43 -4.90 16.05 -12.27
N ARG A 44 -4.20 15.37 -13.19
CA ARG A 44 -4.32 15.69 -14.61
C ARG A 44 -5.65 15.17 -15.14
N ILE A 45 -6.39 16.06 -15.80
CA ILE A 45 -7.63 15.72 -16.50
C ILE A 45 -7.23 15.49 -17.97
N ASP A 46 -7.82 14.50 -18.63
CA ASP A 46 -7.71 14.28 -20.10
C ASP A 46 -6.44 13.58 -20.65
N MET A 47 -5.63 12.92 -19.79
CA MET A 47 -4.44 12.15 -20.21
C MET A 47 -4.44 10.69 -19.73
N SER A 48 -5.59 10.15 -19.31
CA SER A 48 -5.69 8.84 -18.65
C SER A 48 -5.09 7.69 -19.47
N ALA A 49 -5.33 7.68 -20.78
CA ALA A 49 -4.82 6.66 -21.72
C ALA A 49 -3.30 6.73 -21.96
N GLN A 50 -2.65 7.85 -21.61
CA GLN A 50 -1.21 8.06 -21.78
C GLN A 50 -0.42 7.77 -20.50
N SER A 51 -1.11 7.47 -19.39
CA SER A 51 -0.44 7.21 -18.13
C SER A 51 0.30 5.87 -18.17
N ILE A 52 1.62 5.92 -17.97
CA ILE A 52 2.45 4.73 -17.83
C ILE A 52 2.11 3.95 -16.56
N THR A 53 2.51 2.69 -16.48
CA THR A 53 2.26 1.84 -15.32
C THR A 53 3.07 2.26 -14.10
N ALA A 54 2.61 1.92 -12.89
CA ALA A 54 3.39 2.14 -11.65
C ALA A 54 4.77 1.47 -11.70
N GLU A 55 4.87 0.31 -12.37
CA GLU A 55 6.15 -0.37 -12.64
C GLU A 55 7.09 0.48 -13.49
N ALA A 56 6.61 0.94 -14.65
CA ALA A 56 7.41 1.75 -15.55
C ALA A 56 7.89 3.03 -14.85
N GLN A 57 7.05 3.62 -13.99
CA GLN A 57 7.44 4.79 -13.21
C GLN A 57 8.58 4.46 -12.24
N TRP A 58 8.47 3.39 -11.44
CA TRP A 58 9.55 2.99 -10.53
C TRP A 58 10.84 2.57 -11.23
N LEU A 59 10.76 1.99 -12.43
CA LEU A 59 11.94 1.72 -13.26
C LEU A 59 12.64 3.01 -13.70
N LYS A 60 11.89 4.06 -14.02
CA LYS A 60 12.46 5.39 -14.28
C LYS A 60 13.12 5.99 -13.05
N VAL A 61 12.45 5.93 -11.89
CA VAL A 61 13.03 6.39 -10.61
C VAL A 61 14.32 5.60 -10.29
N HIS A 62 14.31 4.28 -10.50
CA HIS A 62 15.48 3.42 -10.34
C HIS A 62 16.65 3.84 -11.24
N ALA A 63 16.36 4.13 -12.52
CA ALA A 63 17.37 4.54 -13.48
C ALA A 63 17.95 5.91 -13.15
N ALA A 64 17.09 6.85 -12.70
CA ALA A 64 17.48 8.21 -12.35
C ALA A 64 18.27 8.29 -11.03
N LYS A 65 17.99 7.42 -10.05
CA LYS A 65 18.57 7.43 -8.70
C LYS A 65 18.67 8.86 -8.12
N PRO A 66 17.54 9.57 -7.96
CA PRO A 66 17.59 10.96 -7.56
C PRO A 66 18.29 11.12 -6.21
N GLU A 67 19.16 12.12 -6.12
CA GLU A 67 19.81 12.48 -4.87
C GLU A 67 18.78 13.13 -3.95
N ILE A 68 18.28 12.34 -2.99
CA ILE A 68 17.34 12.81 -1.99
C ILE A 68 17.93 12.57 -0.61
N THR A 69 17.99 13.64 0.18
CA THR A 69 18.51 13.62 1.54
C THR A 69 17.66 12.74 2.43
N ARG A 70 18.30 11.80 3.14
CA ARG A 70 17.66 10.88 4.07
C ARG A 70 18.37 10.95 5.41
N PHE A 71 17.63 11.23 6.47
CA PHE A 71 18.17 11.27 7.81
C PHE A 71 17.12 10.80 8.82
N GLY A 72 17.55 9.98 9.78
CA GLY A 72 16.68 9.43 10.83
C GLY A 72 16.17 8.01 10.54
N GLY A 73 15.17 7.59 11.31
CA GLY A 73 14.54 6.28 11.13
C GLY A 73 13.61 6.24 9.90
N SER A 74 13.31 5.04 9.39
CA SER A 74 12.51 4.84 8.16
C SER A 74 11.18 5.64 8.16
N LEU A 75 10.46 5.68 9.29
CA LEU A 75 9.24 6.51 9.41
C LEU A 75 9.53 8.01 9.24
N GLN A 76 10.55 8.53 9.92
CA GLN A 76 10.93 9.94 9.83
C GLN A 76 11.39 10.31 8.42
N ILE A 77 12.14 9.42 7.76
CA ILE A 77 12.53 9.59 6.36
C ILE A 77 11.28 9.70 5.50
N CYS A 78 10.34 8.76 5.61
CA CYS A 78 9.10 8.80 4.82
C CYS A 78 8.26 10.07 5.09
N GLU A 79 8.22 10.54 6.34
CA GLU A 79 7.54 11.78 6.72
C GLU A 79 8.20 13.01 6.08
N MET A 80 9.53 13.12 6.14
CA MET A 80 10.28 14.19 5.47
C MET A 80 10.04 14.20 3.96
N LEU A 81 10.11 13.00 3.35
CA LEU A 81 9.94 12.79 1.92
C LEU A 81 8.56 13.20 1.41
N CYS A 82 7.50 13.08 2.22
CA CYS A 82 6.16 13.58 1.84
C CYS A 82 6.14 15.07 1.51
N SER A 83 7.09 15.85 2.05
CA SER A 83 7.18 17.29 1.83
C SER A 83 8.22 17.69 0.76
N ASP A 84 8.94 16.71 0.20
CA ASP A 84 10.04 16.93 -0.73
C ASP A 84 9.53 17.18 -2.16
N THR A 85 9.81 18.36 -2.72
CA THR A 85 9.33 18.73 -4.06
C THR A 85 9.94 17.88 -5.16
N ALA A 86 11.20 17.47 -5.03
CA ALA A 86 11.85 16.61 -6.02
C ALA A 86 11.20 15.22 -6.03
N LEU A 87 10.84 14.69 -4.85
CA LEU A 87 10.06 13.45 -4.80
C LEU A 87 8.70 13.61 -5.49
N HIS A 88 8.01 14.72 -5.29
CA HIS A 88 6.70 14.95 -5.92
C HIS A 88 6.82 14.96 -7.44
N ASP A 89 7.76 15.75 -7.96
CA ASP A 89 7.99 15.90 -9.40
C ASP A 89 8.43 14.55 -10.03
N ILE A 90 9.16 13.71 -9.30
CA ILE A 90 9.58 12.39 -9.77
C ILE A 90 8.49 11.33 -9.58
N SER A 91 7.63 11.42 -8.57
CA SER A 91 6.57 10.43 -8.33
C SER A 91 5.40 10.64 -9.28
N VAL A 92 5.08 11.90 -9.56
CA VAL A 92 3.96 12.32 -10.42
C VAL A 92 4.53 13.01 -11.68
N ALA A 93 5.56 12.39 -12.26
CA ALA A 93 6.23 12.86 -13.47
C ALA A 93 5.24 12.99 -14.64
N ASP A 94 5.68 13.62 -15.74
CA ASP A 94 4.88 13.89 -16.96
C ASP A 94 4.22 12.67 -17.64
N GLU A 95 4.37 11.47 -17.09
CA GLU A 95 3.85 10.24 -17.67
C GLU A 95 3.07 9.37 -16.68
N PHE A 96 3.16 9.56 -15.35
CA PHE A 96 2.40 8.78 -14.37
C PHE A 96 1.36 9.64 -13.67
N PHE A 97 0.07 9.35 -13.89
CA PHE A 97 -1.04 10.12 -13.35
C PHE A 97 -2.16 9.22 -12.85
N ILE A 98 -2.77 9.66 -11.75
CA ILE A 98 -3.98 9.08 -11.20
C ILE A 98 -5.10 10.07 -11.48
N THR A 99 -6.09 9.63 -12.23
CA THR A 99 -7.22 10.44 -12.69
C THR A 99 -8.51 9.79 -12.25
N GLU A 100 -9.62 10.52 -12.39
CA GLU A 100 -10.95 10.02 -12.08
C GLU A 100 -11.30 8.78 -12.91
N GLU A 101 -10.80 8.70 -14.14
CA GLU A 101 -11.10 7.63 -15.11
C GLU A 101 -10.24 6.38 -14.91
N ASN A 102 -9.01 6.52 -14.40
CA ASN A 102 -8.06 5.42 -14.31
C ASN A 102 -7.80 4.91 -12.88
N ILE A 103 -8.52 5.45 -11.89
CA ILE A 103 -8.27 5.19 -10.47
C ILE A 103 -8.29 3.69 -10.13
N GLU A 104 -9.25 2.90 -10.61
CA GLU A 104 -9.31 1.46 -10.31
C GLU A 104 -8.15 0.67 -10.96
N LEU A 105 -7.64 1.11 -12.10
CA LEU A 105 -6.44 0.54 -12.70
C LEU A 105 -5.21 0.88 -11.86
N LYS A 106 -5.04 2.17 -11.52
CA LYS A 106 -3.89 2.64 -10.74
C LYS A 106 -3.86 2.05 -9.34
N MET A 107 -5.00 1.84 -8.71
CA MET A 107 -5.11 1.10 -7.45
C MET A 107 -4.46 -0.28 -7.54
N ARG A 108 -4.76 -1.07 -8.57
CA ARG A 108 -4.16 -2.40 -8.74
C ARG A 108 -2.65 -2.34 -8.97
N GLU A 109 -2.21 -1.49 -9.90
CA GLU A 109 -0.79 -1.31 -10.18
C GLU A 109 0.01 -0.89 -8.93
N ILE A 110 -0.54 0.04 -8.15
CA ILE A 110 0.05 0.52 -6.89
C ILE A 110 0.05 -0.59 -5.83
N GLY A 111 -1.01 -1.41 -5.78
CA GLY A 111 -1.10 -2.56 -4.90
C GLY A 111 0.01 -3.57 -5.11
N ASP A 112 0.27 -3.92 -6.38
CA ASP A 112 1.35 -4.81 -6.78
C ASP A 112 2.71 -4.28 -6.31
N ARG A 113 2.90 -2.96 -6.43
CA ARG A 113 4.11 -2.28 -5.98
C ARG A 113 4.24 -2.29 -4.45
N ALA A 114 3.17 -2.05 -3.71
CA ALA A 114 3.18 -2.08 -2.24
C ALA A 114 3.51 -3.48 -1.69
N ILE A 115 2.84 -4.53 -2.19
CA ILE A 115 3.10 -5.90 -1.73
C ILE A 115 4.48 -6.39 -2.17
N GLY A 116 4.90 -6.07 -3.39
CA GLY A 116 6.24 -6.41 -3.89
C GLY A 116 7.34 -5.76 -3.06
N LEU A 117 7.18 -4.50 -2.65
CA LEU A 117 8.16 -3.82 -1.80
C LEU A 117 8.22 -4.41 -0.39
N TYR A 118 7.08 -4.81 0.18
CA TYR A 118 7.06 -5.56 1.45
C TYR A 118 7.80 -6.89 1.34
N LEU A 119 7.57 -7.64 0.26
CA LEU A 119 8.24 -8.92 0.06
C LEU A 119 9.75 -8.76 -0.21
N TYR A 120 10.16 -7.64 -0.81
CA TYR A 120 11.58 -7.31 -1.01
C TYR A 120 12.29 -7.03 0.32
N GLU A 121 11.69 -6.19 1.16
CA GLU A 121 12.24 -5.84 2.47
C GLU A 121 11.11 -5.78 3.51
N PRO A 122 10.82 -6.90 4.19
CA PRO A 122 9.83 -6.96 5.25
C PRO A 122 10.23 -6.06 6.43
N ALA A 123 9.46 -5.01 6.65
CA ALA A 123 9.67 -4.05 7.72
C ALA A 123 8.33 -3.45 8.17
N LEU A 124 8.31 -2.79 9.33
CA LEU A 124 7.09 -2.13 9.82
C LEU A 124 6.55 -1.07 8.83
N THR A 125 7.44 -0.35 8.13
CA THR A 125 7.03 0.67 7.15
C THR A 125 6.48 0.07 5.86
N THR A 126 7.05 -1.01 5.35
CA THR A 126 6.51 -1.73 4.18
C THR A 126 5.24 -2.51 4.52
N LEU A 127 5.10 -3.00 5.77
CA LEU A 127 3.82 -3.51 6.28
C LEU A 127 2.77 -2.40 6.32
N HIS A 128 3.13 -1.21 6.80
CA HIS A 128 2.25 -0.05 6.74
C HIS A 128 1.89 0.31 5.31
N ALA A 129 2.76 0.12 4.32
CA ALA A 129 2.38 0.33 2.94
C ALA A 129 1.21 -0.56 2.52
N VAL A 130 1.29 -1.87 2.78
CA VAL A 130 0.24 -2.82 2.41
C VAL A 130 -1.05 -2.62 3.21
N THR A 131 -0.95 -2.40 4.52
CA THR A 131 -2.14 -2.17 5.36
C THR A 131 -2.84 -0.84 5.06
N SER A 132 -2.08 0.21 4.73
CA SER A 132 -2.63 1.50 4.29
C SER A 132 -3.28 1.40 2.91
N PHE A 133 -2.66 0.63 2.01
CA PHE A 133 -3.22 0.33 0.70
C PHE A 133 -4.59 -0.36 0.82
N GLN A 134 -4.69 -1.38 1.67
CA GLN A 134 -5.96 -2.05 1.97
C GLN A 134 -7.02 -1.05 2.46
N ALA A 135 -6.67 -0.22 3.45
CA ALA A 135 -7.60 0.74 4.02
C ALA A 135 -8.09 1.78 2.99
N LEU A 136 -7.19 2.28 2.14
CA LEU A 136 -7.54 3.19 1.04
C LEU A 136 -8.41 2.51 -0.01
N ALA A 137 -8.13 1.25 -0.35
CA ALA A 137 -8.93 0.48 -1.29
C ALA A 137 -10.34 0.23 -0.77
N ASP A 138 -10.48 -0.13 0.51
CA ASP A 138 -11.78 -0.32 1.18
C ASP A 138 -12.61 0.99 1.16
N ILE A 139 -12.00 2.11 1.59
CA ILE A 139 -12.66 3.42 1.56
C ILE A 139 -13.07 3.79 0.13
N THR A 140 -12.17 3.61 -0.85
CA THR A 140 -12.45 3.93 -2.25
C THR A 140 -13.64 3.13 -2.78
N LYS A 141 -13.67 1.81 -2.55
CA LYS A 141 -14.80 0.95 -2.99
C LYS A 141 -16.12 1.40 -2.36
N ARG A 142 -16.13 1.71 -1.05
CA ARG A 142 -17.34 2.16 -0.35
C ARG A 142 -17.87 3.47 -0.91
N VAL A 143 -16.99 4.45 -1.05
CA VAL A 143 -17.35 5.77 -1.55
C VAL A 143 -17.85 5.70 -2.99
N LEU A 144 -17.22 4.91 -3.86
CA LEU A 144 -17.68 4.75 -5.24
C LEU A 144 -19.00 3.98 -5.35
N ALA A 145 -19.34 3.12 -4.39
CA ALA A 145 -20.64 2.48 -4.33
C ALA A 145 -21.79 3.46 -4.07
N GLU A 146 -21.52 4.62 -3.45
CA GLU A 146 -22.49 5.70 -3.22
C GLU A 146 -22.60 6.66 -4.41
N GLY A 147 -21.61 6.65 -5.31
CA GLY A 147 -21.63 7.41 -6.57
C GLY A 147 -20.26 7.91 -7.01
N ASN A 148 -20.19 8.42 -8.24
CA ASN A 148 -18.93 8.86 -8.86
C ASN A 148 -18.48 10.28 -8.46
N GLY A 149 -19.27 11.01 -7.68
CA GLY A 149 -18.99 12.43 -7.35
C GLY A 149 -17.70 12.65 -6.54
N TYR A 150 -17.19 11.62 -5.88
CA TYR A 150 -15.97 11.68 -5.07
C TYR A 150 -14.70 11.23 -5.82
N ARG A 151 -14.80 10.81 -7.08
CA ARG A 151 -13.63 10.39 -7.88
C ARG A 151 -12.49 11.41 -7.91
N PRO A 152 -12.72 12.73 -8.06
CA PRO A 152 -11.61 13.70 -8.03
C PRO A 152 -10.85 13.67 -6.71
N LEU A 153 -11.58 13.67 -5.58
CA LEU A 153 -10.99 13.60 -4.24
C LEU A 153 -10.23 12.28 -4.01
N LEU A 154 -10.77 11.17 -4.51
CA LEU A 154 -10.12 9.88 -4.42
C LEU A 154 -8.81 9.85 -5.24
N ALA A 155 -8.80 10.44 -6.44
CA ALA A 155 -7.58 10.54 -7.25
C ALA A 155 -6.47 11.31 -6.50
N GLU A 156 -6.80 12.44 -5.86
CA GLU A 156 -5.86 13.20 -5.02
C GLU A 156 -5.32 12.36 -3.84
N LEU A 157 -6.21 11.60 -3.17
CA LEU A 157 -5.83 10.76 -2.04
C LEU A 157 -4.87 9.64 -2.47
N TRP A 158 -5.14 9.00 -3.61
CA TRP A 158 -4.27 7.98 -4.18
C TRP A 158 -2.93 8.55 -4.65
N GLN A 159 -2.91 9.79 -5.15
CA GLN A 159 -1.67 10.48 -5.50
C GLN A 159 -0.79 10.72 -4.27
N ARG A 160 -1.38 11.13 -3.14
CA ARG A 160 -0.65 11.27 -1.85
C ARG A 160 -0.06 9.93 -1.41
N TYR A 161 -0.84 8.86 -1.48
CA TYR A 161 -0.35 7.51 -1.17
C TYR A 161 0.78 7.08 -2.10
N TRP A 162 0.66 7.34 -3.40
CA TRP A 162 1.69 7.02 -4.37
C TRP A 162 3.01 7.75 -4.13
N ILE A 163 2.95 9.05 -3.81
CA ILE A 163 4.15 9.85 -3.45
C ILE A 163 4.82 9.24 -2.22
N TRP A 164 4.05 8.92 -1.17
CA TRP A 164 4.61 8.31 0.04
C TRP A 164 5.20 6.93 -0.24
N LEU A 165 4.51 6.08 -1.00
CA LEU A 165 4.99 4.74 -1.34
C LEU A 165 6.26 4.83 -2.19
N THR A 166 6.33 5.78 -3.11
CA THR A 166 7.56 6.03 -3.88
C THR A 166 8.67 6.48 -2.95
N GLY A 167 8.42 7.39 -2.01
CA GLY A 167 9.39 7.78 -0.98
C GLY A 167 9.89 6.58 -0.15
N LEU A 168 9.01 5.63 0.18
CA LEU A 168 9.41 4.38 0.83
C LEU A 168 10.26 3.50 -0.08
N TYR A 169 9.89 3.34 -1.35
CA TYR A 169 10.70 2.63 -2.36
C TYR A 169 12.12 3.23 -2.48
N ILE A 170 12.22 4.55 -2.44
CA ILE A 170 13.47 5.30 -2.40
C ILE A 170 14.28 4.96 -1.14
N GLU A 171 13.63 5.03 0.04
CA GLU A 171 14.24 4.71 1.32
C GLU A 171 14.81 3.29 1.34
N LYS A 172 14.09 2.35 0.74
CA LYS A 172 14.47 0.93 0.57
C LYS A 172 15.50 0.67 -0.53
N GLY A 173 16.15 1.72 -1.05
CA GLY A 173 17.27 1.59 -1.97
C GLY A 173 16.90 1.39 -3.44
N TYR A 174 15.65 1.66 -3.82
CA TYR A 174 15.16 1.54 -5.19
C TYR A 174 15.40 0.15 -5.80
N PRO A 175 14.82 -0.93 -5.26
CA PRO A 175 15.00 -2.26 -5.83
C PRO A 175 14.68 -2.29 -7.33
N LYS A 176 15.66 -2.72 -8.14
CA LYS A 176 15.50 -2.81 -9.60
C LYS A 176 14.37 -3.74 -10.01
N ALA A 177 14.22 -4.83 -9.27
CA ALA A 177 13.19 -5.83 -9.45
C ALA A 177 12.57 -6.14 -8.10
N LEU A 178 11.26 -6.33 -8.08
CA LEU A 178 10.53 -6.81 -6.91
C LEU A 178 10.36 -8.33 -7.00
N PRO A 179 10.25 -9.03 -5.86
CA PRO A 179 10.15 -10.48 -5.85
C PRO A 179 8.94 -10.98 -6.64
N THR A 180 9.13 -12.13 -7.28
CA THR A 180 8.09 -12.81 -8.05
C THR A 180 7.92 -14.26 -7.59
N LEU A 181 6.86 -14.92 -8.06
CA LEU A 181 6.62 -16.34 -7.83
C LEU A 181 6.94 -17.11 -9.11
N ASP A 182 7.85 -18.07 -9.02
CA ASP A 182 7.98 -19.07 -10.07
C ASP A 182 6.77 -20.03 -10.08
N LYS A 183 6.70 -20.92 -11.08
CA LYS A 183 5.56 -21.82 -11.28
C LYS A 183 5.35 -22.78 -10.10
N ASP A 184 6.42 -23.32 -9.54
CA ASP A 184 6.35 -24.31 -8.45
C ASP A 184 5.91 -23.65 -7.14
N THR A 185 6.45 -22.45 -6.90
CA THR A 185 6.10 -21.61 -5.75
C THR A 185 4.64 -21.14 -5.85
N LEU A 186 4.18 -20.75 -7.03
CA LEU A 186 2.78 -20.39 -7.26
C LEU A 186 1.85 -21.59 -6.98
N ALA A 187 2.21 -22.79 -7.42
CA ALA A 187 1.44 -24.00 -7.14
C ALA A 187 1.35 -24.28 -5.62
N TYR A 188 2.46 -24.11 -4.90
CA TYR A 188 2.49 -24.23 -3.44
C TYR A 188 1.58 -23.20 -2.75
N VAL A 189 1.67 -21.92 -3.14
CA VAL A 189 0.84 -20.83 -2.60
C VAL A 189 -0.65 -21.08 -2.85
N ASN A 190 -0.99 -21.57 -4.04
CA ASN A 190 -2.38 -21.86 -4.41
C ASN A 190 -2.96 -23.04 -3.60
N ALA A 191 -2.14 -24.02 -3.23
CA ALA A 191 -2.57 -25.21 -2.49
C ALA A 191 -2.92 -24.96 -1.02
N ILE A 192 -2.41 -23.90 -0.38
CA ILE A 192 -2.70 -23.58 1.03
C ILE A 192 -4.05 -22.88 1.14
N ASP A 193 -4.94 -23.29 2.04
CA ASP A 193 -6.25 -22.61 2.21
C ASP A 193 -6.11 -21.30 3.03
N TRP A 194 -6.85 -20.26 2.64
CA TRP A 194 -7.00 -19.06 3.45
C TRP A 194 -7.59 -19.34 4.84
N ALA A 195 -8.45 -20.36 4.97
CA ALA A 195 -9.00 -20.80 6.25
C ALA A 195 -7.91 -21.29 7.21
N ASP A 196 -6.93 -22.04 6.70
CA ASP A 196 -5.80 -22.52 7.49
C ASP A 196 -4.89 -21.36 7.92
N ILE A 197 -4.60 -20.43 6.99
CA ILE A 197 -3.81 -19.23 7.29
C ILE A 197 -4.50 -18.41 8.38
N ALA A 198 -5.81 -18.17 8.25
CA ALA A 198 -6.60 -17.40 9.20
C ALA A 198 -6.69 -18.07 10.57
N SER A 199 -6.85 -19.41 10.61
CA SER A 199 -6.86 -20.19 11.85
C SER A 199 -5.50 -20.15 12.56
N GLY A 200 -4.40 -20.21 11.80
CA GLY A 200 -3.04 -20.12 12.31
C GLY A 200 -2.74 -18.75 12.91
N ILE A 201 -2.97 -17.68 12.16
CA ILE A 201 -2.57 -16.34 12.58
C ILE A 201 -3.32 -15.84 13.82
N ARG A 202 -4.57 -16.28 14.03
CA ARG A 202 -5.37 -15.93 15.22
C ARG A 202 -4.74 -16.39 16.54
N LYS A 203 -3.81 -17.35 16.48
CA LYS A 203 -3.09 -17.87 17.66
C LYS A 203 -1.79 -17.12 17.94
N VAL A 204 -1.36 -16.23 17.02
CA VAL A 204 -0.14 -15.45 17.14
C VAL A 204 -0.41 -14.19 17.98
N PRO A 205 0.30 -13.95 19.10
CA PRO A 205 0.09 -12.78 19.94
C PRO A 205 0.82 -11.52 19.41
N GLU A 206 0.78 -11.29 18.09
CA GLU A 206 1.45 -10.15 17.43
C GLU A 206 0.45 -9.45 16.49
N VAL A 207 0.14 -8.21 16.82
CA VAL A 207 -0.97 -7.49 16.18
C VAL A 207 -0.65 -7.10 14.74
N HIS A 208 0.62 -6.83 14.39
CA HIS A 208 0.99 -6.45 13.04
C HIS A 208 0.88 -7.64 12.08
N ALA A 209 1.22 -8.84 12.53
CA ALA A 209 1.12 -10.09 11.80
C ALA A 209 -0.34 -10.42 11.50
N ILE A 210 -1.22 -10.29 12.50
CA ILE A 210 -2.68 -10.43 12.31
C ILE A 210 -3.19 -9.40 11.30
N LYS A 211 -2.82 -8.12 11.45
CA LYS A 211 -3.23 -7.04 10.54
C LYS A 211 -2.74 -7.27 9.11
N MET A 212 -1.52 -7.75 8.95
CA MET A 212 -0.92 -8.03 7.65
C MET A 212 -1.64 -9.17 6.94
N VAL A 213 -1.85 -10.31 7.64
CA VAL A 213 -2.60 -11.44 7.08
C VAL A 213 -4.04 -11.06 6.74
N PHE A 214 -4.70 -10.32 7.62
CA PHE A 214 -6.04 -9.78 7.36
C PHE A 214 -6.07 -8.91 6.10
N SER A 215 -5.12 -7.98 5.99
CA SER A 215 -5.05 -7.05 4.85
C SER A 215 -4.80 -7.79 3.54
N CYS A 216 -3.86 -8.74 3.54
CA CYS A 216 -3.57 -9.59 2.38
C CYS A 216 -4.78 -10.42 1.94
N LYS A 217 -5.50 -11.02 2.90
CA LYS A 217 -6.71 -11.79 2.59
C LYS A 217 -7.77 -10.90 1.96
N TRP A 218 -8.03 -9.74 2.58
CA TRP A 218 -9.02 -8.79 2.07
C TRP A 218 -8.66 -8.32 0.66
N LEU A 219 -7.42 -7.92 0.43
CA LEU A 219 -6.95 -7.46 -0.88
C LEU A 219 -7.09 -8.54 -1.96
N PHE A 220 -6.76 -9.79 -1.61
CA PHE A 220 -6.91 -10.94 -2.51
C PHE A 220 -8.36 -11.19 -2.92
N GLU A 221 -9.29 -11.10 -1.98
CA GLU A 221 -10.71 -11.40 -2.21
C GLU A 221 -11.48 -10.23 -2.83
N GLU A 222 -11.11 -9.00 -2.47
CA GLU A 222 -11.92 -7.82 -2.75
C GLU A 222 -11.35 -6.92 -3.86
N LEU A 223 -10.04 -6.99 -4.13
CA LEU A 223 -9.40 -6.10 -5.11
C LEU A 223 -8.86 -6.85 -6.32
N ASP A 224 -7.92 -7.77 -6.08
CA ASP A 224 -7.29 -8.55 -7.13
C ASP A 224 -6.73 -9.85 -6.55
N ALA A 225 -6.95 -10.96 -7.25
CA ALA A 225 -6.49 -12.29 -6.86
C ALA A 225 -4.98 -12.48 -7.07
N ASN A 226 -4.19 -11.44 -6.77
CA ASN A 226 -2.74 -11.46 -6.87
C ASN A 226 -2.16 -12.45 -5.84
N PRO A 227 -1.47 -13.51 -6.28
CA PRO A 227 -0.93 -14.54 -5.39
C PRO A 227 0.14 -14.03 -4.43
N LEU A 228 0.75 -12.87 -4.67
CA LEU A 228 1.73 -12.26 -3.77
C LEU A 228 1.12 -11.88 -2.41
N PHE A 229 -0.17 -11.52 -2.36
CA PHE A 229 -0.85 -11.28 -1.07
C PHE A 229 -0.89 -12.56 -0.23
N LYS A 230 -1.24 -13.68 -0.86
CA LYS A 230 -1.28 -14.98 -0.19
C LYS A 230 0.11 -15.46 0.20
N ALA A 231 1.09 -15.29 -0.68
CA ALA A 231 2.49 -15.61 -0.38
C ALA A 231 3.01 -14.82 0.83
N SER A 232 2.72 -13.52 0.89
CA SER A 232 3.04 -12.67 2.04
C SER A 232 2.37 -13.16 3.33
N ALA A 233 1.07 -13.49 3.28
CA ALA A 233 0.36 -14.01 4.45
C ALA A 233 0.94 -15.34 4.96
N ILE A 234 1.36 -16.23 4.06
CA ILE A 234 2.04 -17.48 4.42
C ILE A 234 3.40 -17.19 5.07
N ASN A 235 4.19 -16.25 4.53
CA ASN A 235 5.48 -15.88 5.11
C ASN A 235 5.34 -15.28 6.51
N VAL A 236 4.39 -14.36 6.70
CA VAL A 236 4.07 -13.81 8.03
C VAL A 236 3.69 -14.93 9.00
N LEU A 237 2.85 -15.88 8.58
CA LEU A 237 2.49 -17.01 9.43
C LEU A 237 3.69 -17.91 9.75
N ALA A 238 4.56 -18.14 8.77
CA ALA A 238 5.77 -18.96 8.92
C ALA A 238 6.76 -18.36 9.94
N ASP A 239 6.83 -17.03 10.06
CA ASP A 239 7.69 -16.36 11.06
C ASP A 239 7.26 -16.63 12.51
N HIS A 240 6.02 -17.09 12.71
CA HIS A 240 5.44 -17.32 14.04
C HIS A 240 5.06 -18.78 14.30
N THR A 241 5.19 -19.66 13.29
CA THR A 241 4.71 -21.04 13.37
C THR A 241 5.65 -22.01 12.63
N HIS A 242 5.24 -23.27 12.47
CA HIS A 242 6.01 -24.28 11.73
C HIS A 242 5.62 -24.38 10.25
N VAL A 243 4.80 -23.47 9.74
CA VAL A 243 4.47 -23.40 8.31
C VAL A 243 5.75 -23.10 7.52
N LYS A 244 5.95 -23.78 6.40
CA LYS A 244 7.12 -23.55 5.55
C LYS A 244 6.98 -22.20 4.84
N PRO A 245 8.00 -21.31 4.90
CA PRO A 245 7.94 -20.03 4.19
C PRO A 245 7.98 -20.25 2.67
N VAL A 246 7.30 -19.35 1.96
CA VAL A 246 7.34 -19.20 0.50
C VAL A 246 8.67 -18.58 0.10
N LYS A 247 9.40 -19.27 -0.78
CA LYS A 247 10.64 -18.75 -1.37
C LYS A 247 10.29 -17.93 -2.61
N LEU A 248 10.79 -16.71 -2.69
CA LEU A 248 10.54 -15.81 -3.81
C LEU A 248 11.75 -15.80 -4.74
N SER A 249 11.49 -15.51 -6.02
CA SER A 249 12.52 -15.32 -7.07
C SER A 249 12.81 -13.85 -7.31
#